data_AF-A0ABD5NI97-F1
#
_entry.id   AF-A0ABD5NI97-F1
#
_cell.length_a   1.000
_cell.length_b   1.000
_cell.length_c   1.000
_cell.angle_alpha   90.00
_cell.angle_beta   90.00
_cell.angle_gamma   90.00
#
_symmetry.space_group_name_H-M   'P 1'
#
loop_
_entity.id
_entity.type
_entity.pdbx_description
1 polymer ?
#
loop_
_entity_poly.entity_id
_entity_poly.type
_entity_poly.pdbx_seq_one_letter_code
_entity_poly.pdbx_strand_id
1 'polypeptide(L)'
;MSQLRRTIEEFRANWRDPSFWREGPEFLWRNVLTRPLRRARWAYKRRGDVEQFTVAEADWDNCIVLDACRFDTFESVADPDWDLEPRLASGSDTGDFLAANYPPEVEEDDLVYVNANPRVAKEPTGEFTDIVHVWKDRWNDEYDTVLPEDAKAAALDAAEEYPHKRLLVHMVQPHIPYIGPTADDLPSGASIQSMRPDAEMDESKPYAAVKEGLVEPETIRRAYRESLELAMEHVEELVEALDGKTVVTADHGDLLGERDGRVVGEFSEWGHPENTPVDPLVKVPWAVVPYDERKDIRAGSLRDTNQTDPNREQLEALGYT
;
A
#
# COMPACT_ATOMS: atom_id res chain seq x y z
N MET A 1 -19.44 -14.95 -20.58
CA MET A 1 -20.52 -13.95 -20.77
C MET A 1 -20.27 -12.82 -19.78
N SER A 2 -20.31 -11.54 -20.20
CA SER A 2 -19.95 -10.45 -19.28
C SER A 2 -20.94 -10.36 -18.13
N GLN A 3 -20.41 -10.16 -16.92
CA GLN A 3 -21.17 -10.03 -15.68
C GLN A 3 -22.26 -8.95 -15.77
N LEU A 4 -22.00 -7.91 -16.57
CA LEU A 4 -22.94 -6.82 -16.90
C LEU A 4 -24.18 -7.30 -17.69
N ARG A 5 -24.03 -8.23 -18.64
CA ARG A 5 -25.16 -8.73 -19.45
C ARG A 5 -26.15 -9.53 -18.60
N ARG A 6 -25.63 -10.46 -17.77
CA ARG A 6 -26.44 -11.26 -16.84
C ARG A 6 -27.21 -10.36 -15.86
N THR A 7 -26.57 -9.30 -15.40
CA THR A 7 -27.16 -8.31 -14.48
C THR A 7 -28.31 -7.50 -15.14
N ILE A 8 -28.15 -7.09 -16.40
CA ILE A 8 -29.20 -6.38 -17.14
C ILE A 8 -30.42 -7.28 -17.38
N GLU A 9 -30.19 -8.57 -17.62
CA GLU A 9 -31.25 -9.57 -17.84
C GLU A 9 -32.03 -9.85 -16.56
N GLU A 10 -31.34 -10.03 -15.42
CA GLU A 10 -31.97 -10.20 -14.10
C GLU A 10 -32.79 -8.96 -13.68
N PHE A 11 -32.30 -7.74 -13.95
CA PHE A 11 -33.06 -6.52 -13.69
C PHE A 11 -34.33 -6.42 -14.55
N ARG A 12 -34.21 -6.67 -15.87
CA ARG A 12 -35.36 -6.64 -16.78
C ARG A 12 -36.44 -7.65 -16.41
N ALA A 13 -36.05 -8.80 -15.87
CA ALA A 13 -36.98 -9.84 -15.46
C ALA A 13 -37.78 -9.45 -14.19
N ASN A 14 -37.18 -8.71 -13.26
CA ASN A 14 -37.71 -8.59 -11.90
C ASN A 14 -38.10 -7.17 -11.46
N TRP A 15 -37.80 -6.11 -12.23
CA TRP A 15 -38.03 -4.71 -11.81
C TRP A 15 -39.49 -4.34 -11.44
N ARG A 16 -40.48 -5.14 -11.88
CA ARG A 16 -41.90 -4.90 -11.57
C ARG A 16 -42.37 -5.57 -10.27
N ASP A 17 -41.56 -6.44 -9.69
CA ASP A 17 -41.91 -7.16 -8.46
C ASP A 17 -41.56 -6.29 -7.23
N PRO A 18 -42.52 -5.91 -6.38
CA PRO A 18 -42.24 -5.16 -5.15
C PRO A 18 -41.34 -5.92 -4.17
N SER A 19 -41.34 -7.27 -4.19
CA SER A 19 -40.46 -8.12 -3.38
C SER A 19 -39.03 -8.13 -3.91
N PHE A 20 -38.82 -7.96 -5.21
CA PHE A 20 -37.49 -7.67 -5.77
C PHE A 20 -36.94 -6.40 -5.12
N TRP A 21 -37.71 -5.33 -4.99
CA TRP A 21 -37.22 -4.14 -4.28
C TRP A 21 -37.08 -4.29 -2.76
N ARG A 22 -37.69 -5.33 -2.17
CA ARG A 22 -37.71 -5.59 -0.71
C ARG A 22 -36.60 -6.55 -0.26
N GLU A 23 -36.24 -7.50 -1.11
CA GLU A 23 -35.24 -8.56 -0.86
C GLU A 23 -34.07 -8.53 -1.86
N GLY A 24 -34.17 -7.79 -2.97
CA GLY A 24 -33.22 -7.84 -4.09
C GLY A 24 -33.11 -6.56 -4.92
N PRO A 25 -32.38 -5.55 -4.43
CA PRO A 25 -31.53 -4.81 -5.35
C PRO A 25 -30.16 -4.48 -4.74
N GLU A 26 -29.76 -5.13 -3.65
CA GLU A 26 -28.51 -4.81 -2.94
C GLU A 26 -27.30 -4.85 -3.88
N PHE A 27 -27.19 -5.87 -4.74
CA PHE A 27 -26.09 -6.00 -5.70
C PHE A 27 -26.09 -4.92 -6.82
N LEU A 28 -27.26 -4.62 -7.39
CA LEU A 28 -27.43 -3.65 -8.48
C LEU A 28 -27.27 -2.21 -7.98
N TRP A 29 -27.85 -1.91 -6.82
CA TRP A 29 -27.65 -0.65 -6.10
C TRP A 29 -26.17 -0.47 -5.70
N ARG A 30 -25.53 -1.53 -5.18
CA ARG A 30 -24.10 -1.59 -4.79
C ARG A 30 -23.15 -1.31 -5.95
N ASN A 31 -23.29 -2.01 -7.07
CA ASN A 31 -22.26 -2.03 -8.13
C ASN A 31 -22.54 -1.09 -9.30
N VAL A 32 -23.81 -0.79 -9.61
CA VAL A 32 -24.17 -0.03 -10.83
C VAL A 32 -24.49 1.43 -10.53
N LEU A 33 -25.10 1.72 -9.36
CA LEU A 33 -25.58 3.07 -9.03
C LEU A 33 -24.73 3.76 -7.96
N THR A 34 -24.53 3.12 -6.80
CA THR A 34 -23.93 3.83 -5.65
C THR A 34 -22.41 3.86 -5.67
N ARG A 35 -21.71 2.78 -6.03
CA ARG A 35 -20.23 2.78 -6.10
C ARG A 35 -19.65 3.84 -7.03
N PRO A 36 -20.04 3.93 -8.32
CA PRO A 36 -19.50 4.97 -9.21
C PRO A 36 -19.91 6.38 -8.77
N LEU A 37 -21.13 6.59 -8.25
CA LEU A 37 -21.54 7.89 -7.69
C LEU A 37 -20.78 8.25 -6.41
N ARG A 38 -20.45 7.28 -5.55
CA ARG A 38 -19.68 7.48 -4.31
C ARG A 38 -18.22 7.75 -4.62
N ARG A 39 -17.59 6.99 -5.51
CA ARG A 39 -16.25 7.28 -6.02
C ARG A 39 -16.19 8.65 -6.68
N ALA A 40 -17.15 8.99 -7.56
CA ALA A 40 -17.22 10.31 -8.16
C ALA A 40 -17.43 11.43 -7.12
N ARG A 41 -18.21 11.19 -6.06
CA ARG A 41 -18.44 12.14 -4.97
C ARG A 41 -17.20 12.32 -4.08
N TRP A 42 -16.51 11.24 -3.77
CA TRP A 42 -15.25 11.25 -3.02
C TRP A 42 -14.15 11.93 -3.85
N ALA A 43 -14.03 11.62 -5.15
CA ALA A 43 -13.20 12.33 -6.12
C ALA A 43 -13.55 13.82 -6.24
N TYR A 44 -14.84 14.17 -6.24
CA TYR A 44 -15.29 15.56 -6.33
C TYR A 44 -14.94 16.38 -5.08
N LYS A 45 -14.99 15.77 -3.88
CA LYS A 45 -14.59 16.44 -2.63
C LYS A 45 -13.12 16.88 -2.62
N ARG A 46 -12.27 16.27 -3.45
CA ARG A 46 -10.85 16.64 -3.60
C ARG A 46 -10.50 17.44 -4.85
N ARG A 47 -11.46 17.82 -5.71
CA ARG A 47 -11.19 18.79 -6.80
C ARG A 47 -10.97 20.24 -6.32
N GLY A 48 -10.58 20.44 -5.06
CA GLY A 48 -9.98 21.69 -4.59
C GLY A 48 -8.46 21.54 -4.64
N ASP A 49 -7.74 22.62 -4.96
CA ASP A 49 -6.28 22.72 -5.09
C ASP A 49 -5.53 22.34 -3.78
N VAL A 50 -5.59 21.07 -3.37
CA VAL A 50 -4.82 20.59 -2.23
C VAL A 50 -3.52 20.01 -2.78
N GLU A 51 -2.42 20.68 -2.45
CA GLU A 51 -1.07 20.28 -2.80
C GLU A 51 -0.81 18.86 -2.28
N GLN A 52 -0.61 17.92 -3.21
CA GLN A 52 -0.24 16.55 -2.89
C GLN A 52 1.25 16.51 -2.60
N PHE A 53 1.63 15.77 -1.56
CA PHE A 53 3.00 15.63 -1.14
C PHE A 53 3.70 14.52 -1.92
N THR A 54 4.91 14.79 -2.42
CA THR A 54 5.80 13.80 -3.00
C THR A 54 6.99 13.58 -2.06
N VAL A 55 7.30 12.31 -1.79
CA VAL A 55 8.50 11.87 -1.07
C VAL A 55 9.75 12.22 -1.87
N ALA A 56 9.71 12.12 -3.20
CA ALA A 56 10.87 12.35 -4.07
C ALA A 56 11.43 13.78 -3.98
N GLU A 57 10.58 14.78 -3.75
CA GLU A 57 11.00 16.20 -3.65
C GLU A 57 11.39 16.61 -2.22
N ALA A 58 11.22 15.72 -1.24
CA ALA A 58 11.49 16.02 0.16
C ALA A 58 12.96 15.81 0.54
N ASP A 59 13.42 16.57 1.54
CA ASP A 59 14.78 16.46 2.08
C ASP A 59 14.87 15.36 3.14
N TRP A 60 15.53 14.24 2.82
CA TRP A 60 15.80 13.10 3.71
C TRP A 60 17.00 12.29 3.21
N ASP A 61 17.63 11.54 4.10
CA ASP A 61 18.72 10.61 3.80
C ASP A 61 18.22 9.17 3.78
N ASN A 62 17.25 8.83 4.64
CA ASN A 62 16.54 7.56 4.64
C ASN A 62 15.03 7.82 4.68
N CYS A 63 14.25 7.11 3.86
CA CYS A 63 12.80 7.15 3.88
C CYS A 63 12.26 5.73 4.02
N ILE A 64 11.56 5.48 5.13
CA ILE A 64 10.88 4.22 5.41
C ILE A 64 9.40 4.42 5.07
N VAL A 65 8.90 3.66 4.10
CA VAL A 65 7.53 3.69 3.61
C VAL A 65 6.80 2.43 4.09
N LEU A 66 5.69 2.62 4.79
CA LEU A 66 4.78 1.57 5.23
C LEU A 66 3.58 1.48 4.27
N ASP A 67 3.35 0.30 3.68
CA ASP A 67 2.24 0.09 2.73
C ASP A 67 0.88 0.18 3.45
N ALA A 68 -0.01 1.03 2.91
CA ALA A 68 -1.37 1.23 3.40
C ALA A 68 -1.47 1.68 4.88
N CYS A 69 -0.48 2.41 5.39
CA CYS A 69 -0.47 2.89 6.76
C CYS A 69 -1.28 4.20 6.94
N ARG A 70 -2.33 4.13 7.78
CA ARG A 70 -3.16 5.29 8.12
C ARG A 70 -2.46 6.19 9.13
N PHE A 71 -2.58 7.51 8.93
CA PHE A 71 -2.08 8.50 9.88
C PHE A 71 -2.58 8.27 11.32
N ASP A 72 -3.87 8.01 11.51
CA ASP A 72 -4.47 7.89 12.85
C ASP A 72 -4.01 6.65 13.63
N THR A 73 -3.70 5.55 12.91
CA THR A 73 -3.19 4.34 13.53
C THR A 73 -1.69 4.48 13.81
N PHE A 74 -0.93 5.06 12.86
CA PHE A 74 0.47 5.41 13.06
C PHE A 74 0.70 6.33 14.26
N GLU A 75 -0.08 7.42 14.37
CA GLU A 75 -0.01 8.37 15.49
C GLU A 75 -0.21 7.69 16.85
N SER A 76 -0.95 6.58 16.90
CA SER A 76 -1.20 5.86 18.15
C SER A 76 -0.06 4.94 18.60
N VAL A 77 0.89 4.64 17.73
CA VAL A 77 2.00 3.70 18.00
C VAL A 77 3.38 4.34 17.81
N ALA A 78 3.48 5.48 17.13
CA ALA A 78 4.74 6.16 16.89
C ALA A 78 5.37 6.69 18.18
N ASP A 79 6.70 6.74 18.19
CA ASP A 79 7.46 7.35 19.27
C ASP A 79 7.07 8.84 19.43
N PRO A 80 6.67 9.29 20.62
CA PRO A 80 6.28 10.68 20.88
C PRO A 80 7.41 11.71 20.69
N ASP A 81 8.67 11.28 20.64
CA ASP A 81 9.82 12.15 20.39
C ASP A 81 10.04 12.43 18.89
N TRP A 82 9.34 11.73 17.99
CA TRP A 82 9.39 12.00 16.55
C TRP A 82 8.53 13.21 16.17
N ASP A 83 9.01 14.04 15.24
CA ASP A 83 8.25 15.18 14.71
C ASP A 83 7.23 14.67 13.67
N LEU A 84 6.03 14.35 14.14
CA LEU A 84 4.94 13.76 13.35
C LEU A 84 3.96 14.84 12.87
N GLU A 85 3.75 14.89 11.56
CA GLU A 85 2.67 15.66 10.94
C GLU A 85 1.93 14.84 9.88
N PRO A 86 0.65 15.19 9.60
CA PRO A 86 -0.07 14.55 8.51
C PRO A 86 0.30 15.17 7.16
N ARG A 87 0.58 14.32 6.18
CA ARG A 87 0.72 14.69 4.76
C ARG A 87 -0.38 14.05 3.92
N LEU A 88 -0.56 14.57 2.71
CA LEU A 88 -1.53 14.04 1.74
C LEU A 88 -0.79 13.32 0.62
N ALA A 89 -0.91 12.00 0.60
CA ALA A 89 -0.35 11.16 -0.45
C ALA A 89 -0.91 11.54 -1.83
N SER A 90 -0.08 11.30 -2.86
CA SER A 90 -0.38 11.59 -4.26
C SER A 90 -1.55 10.77 -4.82
N GLY A 91 -1.83 9.60 -4.23
CA GLY A 91 -3.02 8.83 -4.55
C GLY A 91 -3.38 7.82 -3.48
N SER A 92 -4.21 6.84 -3.86
CA SER A 92 -4.86 5.92 -2.91
C SER A 92 -4.28 4.52 -2.91
N ASP A 93 -3.26 4.25 -3.72
CA ASP A 93 -2.63 2.93 -3.87
C ASP A 93 -1.13 3.10 -4.21
N THR A 94 -0.36 2.01 -4.11
CA THR A 94 1.08 1.99 -4.42
C THR A 94 1.38 2.41 -5.86
N GLY A 95 0.48 2.16 -6.82
CA GLY A 95 0.67 2.54 -8.22
C GLY A 95 0.64 4.05 -8.40
N ASP A 96 -0.35 4.72 -7.80
CA ASP A 96 -0.42 6.18 -7.75
C ASP A 96 0.81 6.78 -7.04
N PHE A 97 1.27 6.15 -5.96
CA PHE A 97 2.48 6.58 -5.24
C PHE A 97 3.71 6.53 -6.14
N LEU A 98 3.95 5.42 -6.83
CA LEU A 98 5.11 5.28 -7.72
C LEU A 98 5.01 6.22 -8.93
N ALA A 99 3.84 6.35 -9.55
CA ALA A 99 3.64 7.24 -10.68
C ALA A 99 3.89 8.72 -10.34
N ALA A 100 3.62 9.13 -9.10
CA ALA A 100 3.84 10.50 -8.65
C ALA A 100 5.28 10.77 -8.17
N ASN A 101 5.93 9.79 -7.55
CA ASN A 101 7.25 9.97 -6.94
C ASN A 101 8.40 9.55 -7.85
N TYR A 102 8.25 8.43 -8.54
CA TYR A 102 9.30 7.81 -9.34
C TYR A 102 8.73 7.32 -10.68
N PRO A 103 8.18 8.22 -11.52
CA PRO A 103 7.71 7.84 -12.84
C PRO A 103 8.87 7.34 -13.73
N PRO A 104 8.59 6.58 -14.80
CA PRO A 104 9.62 5.94 -15.64
C PRO A 104 10.67 6.89 -16.24
N GLU A 105 10.37 8.18 -16.33
CA GLU A 105 11.30 9.20 -16.85
C GLU A 105 12.30 9.74 -15.81
N VAL A 106 12.15 9.34 -14.54
CA VAL A 106 13.02 9.78 -13.44
C VAL A 106 14.19 8.82 -13.26
N GLU A 107 15.38 9.40 -13.07
CA GLU A 107 16.64 8.71 -12.80
C GLU A 107 17.18 9.19 -11.44
N GLU A 108 17.30 8.27 -10.47
CA GLU A 108 17.77 8.55 -9.11
C GLU A 108 19.15 7.89 -8.87
N ASP A 109 20.19 8.57 -9.33
CA ASP A 109 21.57 8.08 -9.31
C ASP A 109 22.26 8.11 -7.92
N ASP A 110 21.56 8.58 -6.90
CA ASP A 110 21.99 8.65 -5.51
C ASP A 110 21.06 7.87 -4.56
N LEU A 111 20.06 7.16 -5.08
CA LEU A 111 19.03 6.45 -4.31
C LEU A 111 19.09 4.94 -4.51
N VAL A 112 19.03 4.18 -3.41
CA VAL A 112 18.84 2.73 -3.41
C VAL A 112 17.45 2.41 -2.89
N TYR A 113 16.71 1.60 -3.64
CA TYR A 113 15.35 1.18 -3.30
C TYR A 113 15.35 -0.23 -2.72
N VAL A 114 15.16 -0.35 -1.41
CA VAL A 114 14.93 -1.62 -0.71
C VAL A 114 13.43 -1.93 -0.72
N ASN A 115 13.04 -2.88 -1.54
CA ASN A 115 11.64 -3.18 -1.85
C ASN A 115 11.21 -4.55 -1.30
N ALA A 116 10.40 -4.55 -0.24
CA ALA A 116 9.78 -5.76 0.30
C ALA A 116 8.45 -6.12 -0.39
N ASN A 117 7.86 -5.20 -1.16
CA ASN A 117 6.54 -5.34 -1.77
C ASN A 117 6.62 -5.85 -3.23
N PRO A 118 6.15 -7.08 -3.53
CA PRO A 118 6.11 -7.60 -4.89
C PRO A 118 5.24 -6.78 -5.85
N ARG A 119 4.29 -5.99 -5.35
CA ARG A 119 3.45 -5.11 -6.19
C ARG A 119 4.29 -4.09 -6.93
N VAL A 120 5.29 -3.49 -6.28
CA VAL A 120 6.20 -2.51 -6.87
C VAL A 120 6.92 -3.07 -8.11
N ALA A 121 7.26 -4.37 -8.12
CA ALA A 121 7.93 -5.00 -9.26
C ALA A 121 7.02 -5.20 -10.49
N LYS A 122 5.71 -4.96 -10.34
CA LYS A 122 4.70 -5.02 -11.41
C LYS A 122 4.33 -3.63 -11.94
N GLU A 123 4.74 -2.57 -11.26
CA GLU A 123 4.44 -1.19 -11.63
C GLU A 123 5.59 -0.57 -12.43
N PRO A 124 5.33 0.28 -13.42
CA PRO A 124 6.37 1.08 -14.06
C PRO A 124 6.99 2.06 -13.04
N THR A 125 8.30 2.00 -12.86
CA THR A 125 9.05 2.92 -11.99
C THR A 125 10.22 3.56 -12.73
N GLY A 126 10.75 4.63 -12.17
CA GLY A 126 12.03 5.22 -12.58
C GLY A 126 13.22 4.29 -12.34
N GLU A 127 14.40 4.79 -12.70
CA GLU A 127 15.68 4.09 -12.51
C GLU A 127 16.36 4.53 -11.21
N PHE A 128 17.00 3.60 -10.53
CA PHE A 128 17.66 3.83 -9.24
C PHE A 128 19.13 3.40 -9.31
N THR A 129 19.94 3.80 -8.32
CA THR A 129 21.29 3.25 -8.16
C THR A 129 21.24 1.72 -8.04
N ASP A 130 20.29 1.21 -7.25
CA ASP A 130 19.99 -0.21 -7.16
C ASP A 130 18.55 -0.43 -6.65
N ILE A 131 17.96 -1.58 -6.97
CA ILE A 131 16.70 -2.04 -6.40
C ILE A 131 16.91 -3.41 -5.76
N VAL A 132 16.85 -3.45 -4.42
CA VAL A 132 16.96 -4.68 -3.63
C VAL A 132 15.57 -5.27 -3.44
N HIS A 133 15.20 -6.27 -4.25
CA HIS A 133 13.94 -6.99 -4.10
C HIS A 133 14.02 -8.04 -2.99
N VAL A 134 13.66 -7.65 -1.76
CA VAL A 134 13.77 -8.49 -0.56
C VAL A 134 12.95 -9.78 -0.69
N TRP A 135 11.79 -9.70 -1.33
CA TRP A 135 10.86 -10.82 -1.54
C TRP A 135 11.43 -11.94 -2.42
N LYS A 136 12.54 -11.73 -3.15
CA LYS A 136 13.16 -12.79 -3.95
C LYS A 136 13.85 -13.86 -3.08
N ASP A 137 14.43 -13.43 -1.97
CA ASP A 137 15.32 -14.28 -1.16
C ASP A 137 14.91 -14.40 0.33
N ARG A 138 14.01 -13.53 0.81
CA ARG A 138 13.55 -13.48 2.21
C ARG A 138 12.03 -13.54 2.33
N TRP A 139 11.43 -14.52 1.64
CA TRP A 139 9.99 -14.77 1.70
C TRP A 139 9.63 -15.59 2.95
N ASN A 140 8.57 -15.19 3.66
CA ASN A 140 8.01 -15.98 4.73
C ASN A 140 6.78 -16.76 4.21
N ASP A 141 6.90 -18.09 4.17
CA ASP A 141 5.83 -18.98 3.68
C ASP A 141 4.63 -19.10 4.63
N GLU A 142 4.79 -18.77 5.91
CA GLU A 142 3.72 -18.87 6.92
C GLU A 142 2.72 -17.72 6.75
N TYR A 143 3.22 -16.50 6.62
CA TYR A 143 2.42 -15.29 6.41
C TYR A 143 2.24 -14.92 4.94
N ASP A 144 2.95 -15.60 4.04
CA ASP A 144 2.97 -15.37 2.60
C ASP A 144 3.22 -13.90 2.23
N THR A 145 4.24 -13.34 2.90
CA THR A 145 4.73 -11.97 2.76
C THR A 145 6.22 -11.89 3.16
N VAL A 146 6.83 -10.72 3.02
CA VAL A 146 8.13 -10.42 3.66
C VAL A 146 7.86 -9.86 5.05
N LEU A 147 8.55 -10.37 6.07
CA LEU A 147 8.40 -9.86 7.43
C LEU A 147 9.17 -8.55 7.65
N PRO A 148 8.75 -7.69 8.59
CA PRO A 148 9.46 -6.45 8.86
C PRO A 148 10.91 -6.67 9.33
N GLU A 149 11.19 -7.81 10.00
CA GLU A 149 12.56 -8.18 10.39
C GLU A 149 13.48 -8.37 9.17
N ASP A 150 12.97 -8.99 8.11
CA ASP A 150 13.71 -9.25 6.87
C ASP A 150 13.92 -7.98 6.05
N ALA A 151 12.90 -7.11 6.01
CA ALA A 151 12.97 -5.79 5.38
C ALA A 151 13.98 -4.88 6.08
N LYS A 152 13.96 -4.84 7.42
CA LYS A 152 14.96 -4.16 8.24
C LYS A 152 16.36 -4.68 7.96
N ALA A 153 16.55 -6.01 8.00
CA ALA A 153 17.87 -6.60 7.75
C ALA A 153 18.39 -6.25 6.35
N ALA A 154 17.53 -6.26 5.32
CA ALA A 154 17.93 -5.89 3.97
C ALA A 154 18.26 -4.39 3.84
N ALA A 155 17.57 -3.53 4.59
CA ALA A 155 17.87 -2.11 4.66
C ALA A 155 19.24 -1.84 5.31
N LEU A 156 19.58 -2.58 6.36
CA LEU A 156 20.91 -2.49 7.00
C LEU A 156 22.02 -2.99 6.07
N ASP A 157 21.81 -4.10 5.37
CA ASP A 157 22.76 -4.60 4.35
C ASP A 157 22.97 -3.55 3.25
N ALA A 158 21.89 -2.93 2.76
CA ALA A 158 21.98 -1.86 1.77
C ALA A 158 22.67 -0.60 2.30
N ALA A 159 22.48 -0.23 3.57
CA ALA A 159 23.17 0.88 4.19
C ALA A 159 24.68 0.66 4.29
N GLU A 160 25.10 -0.58 4.56
CA GLU A 160 26.52 -0.96 4.61
C GLU A 160 27.15 -1.00 3.21
N GLU A 161 26.44 -1.55 2.20
CA GLU A 161 26.92 -1.60 0.82
C GLU A 161 26.97 -0.20 0.17
N TYR A 162 26.00 0.66 0.51
CA TYR A 162 25.79 1.98 -0.11
C TYR A 162 25.79 3.14 0.90
N PRO A 163 26.90 3.39 1.62
CA PRO A 163 26.93 4.36 2.73
C PRO A 163 26.76 5.83 2.29
N HIS A 164 26.95 6.12 1.00
CA HIS A 164 26.83 7.45 0.41
C HIS A 164 25.56 7.63 -0.43
N LYS A 165 24.57 6.75 -0.25
CA LYS A 165 23.31 6.79 -0.99
C LYS A 165 22.15 7.07 -0.04
N ARG A 166 21.11 7.70 -0.58
CA ARG A 166 19.80 7.75 0.04
C ARG A 166 19.21 6.34 0.03
N LEU A 167 18.44 6.00 1.05
CA LEU A 167 17.72 4.72 1.13
C LEU A 167 16.22 4.95 1.12
N LEU A 168 15.52 4.33 0.17
CA LEU A 168 14.07 4.19 0.19
C LEU A 168 13.74 2.75 0.59
N VAL A 169 13.17 2.56 1.77
CA VAL A 169 12.82 1.24 2.32
C VAL A 169 11.31 1.10 2.32
N HIS A 170 10.76 0.21 1.50
CA HIS A 170 9.31 0.03 1.41
C HIS A 170 8.90 -1.32 2.00
N MET A 171 8.28 -1.26 3.18
CA MET A 171 7.79 -2.41 3.93
C MET A 171 6.34 -2.72 3.54
N VAL A 172 5.96 -4.00 3.61
CA VAL A 172 4.59 -4.44 3.30
C VAL A 172 3.62 -4.14 4.44
N GLN A 173 4.07 -4.13 5.68
CA GLN A 173 3.17 -3.91 6.81
C GLN A 173 2.85 -2.41 6.97
N PRO A 174 1.62 -2.06 7.38
CA PRO A 174 0.54 -2.91 7.90
C PRO A 174 -0.44 -3.47 6.85
N HIS A 175 -0.16 -3.32 5.55
CA HIS A 175 -1.00 -3.89 4.49
C HIS A 175 -1.18 -5.42 4.66
N ILE A 176 -2.23 -5.95 4.04
CA ILE A 176 -2.50 -7.39 4.02
C ILE A 176 -1.43 -8.16 3.21
N PRO A 177 -1.02 -9.37 3.62
CA PRO A 177 -1.41 -10.12 4.83
C PRO A 177 -1.03 -9.47 6.14
N TYR A 178 -1.98 -9.44 7.08
CA TYR A 178 -1.68 -9.05 8.45
C TYR A 178 -0.84 -10.11 9.13
N ILE A 179 0.05 -9.67 10.02
CA ILE A 179 0.86 -10.52 10.88
C ILE A 179 0.48 -10.32 12.35
N GLY A 180 0.78 -11.31 13.19
CA GLY A 180 0.58 -11.24 14.64
C GLY A 180 -0.60 -12.07 15.16
N PRO A 181 -0.82 -12.08 16.48
CA PRO A 181 -1.67 -13.05 17.16
C PRO A 181 -3.12 -13.10 16.64
N THR A 182 -3.71 -11.94 16.34
CA THR A 182 -5.07 -11.90 15.79
C THR A 182 -5.11 -12.44 14.37
N ALA A 183 -4.07 -12.21 13.57
CA ALA A 183 -3.98 -12.74 12.21
C ALA A 183 -3.86 -14.27 12.22
N ASP A 184 -3.10 -14.83 13.16
CA ASP A 184 -2.93 -16.29 13.34
C ASP A 184 -4.25 -16.99 13.67
N ASP A 185 -5.14 -16.30 14.39
CA ASP A 185 -6.47 -16.81 14.78
C ASP A 185 -7.55 -16.59 13.71
N LEU A 186 -7.25 -15.90 12.59
CA LEU A 186 -8.23 -15.69 11.53
C LEU A 186 -8.58 -17.03 10.84
N PRO A 187 -9.85 -17.25 10.45
CA PRO A 187 -10.26 -18.45 9.74
C PRO A 187 -9.41 -18.66 8.47
N SER A 188 -8.99 -19.90 8.20
CA SER A 188 -8.20 -20.24 7.01
C SER A 188 -8.87 -19.71 5.74
N GLY A 189 -8.20 -18.80 5.02
CA GLY A 189 -8.71 -18.09 3.85
C GLY A 189 -9.03 -16.61 4.07
N ALA A 190 -9.14 -16.15 5.32
CA ALA A 190 -9.26 -14.74 5.70
C ALA A 190 -7.90 -14.10 6.05
N SER A 191 -6.94 -14.89 6.54
CA SER A 191 -5.56 -14.45 6.85
C SER A 191 -4.63 -14.44 5.63
N ILE A 192 -4.87 -15.31 4.65
CA ILE A 192 -3.88 -15.62 3.60
C ILE A 192 -4.33 -15.01 2.28
N GLN A 193 -3.94 -13.76 2.05
CA GLN A 193 -3.76 -13.27 0.69
C GLN A 193 -2.31 -13.52 0.29
N SER A 194 -2.07 -14.30 -0.76
CA SER A 194 -0.71 -14.40 -1.26
C SER A 194 -0.26 -13.07 -1.88
N MET A 195 0.86 -12.52 -1.38
CA MET A 195 1.56 -11.41 -2.03
C MET A 195 2.54 -11.91 -3.11
N ARG A 196 2.63 -13.22 -3.36
CA ARG A 196 3.57 -13.77 -4.34
C ARG A 196 3.32 -13.17 -5.74
N PRO A 197 4.38 -12.89 -6.53
CA PRO A 197 4.24 -12.30 -7.85
C PRO A 197 3.31 -13.08 -8.80
N ASP A 198 3.29 -14.41 -8.69
CA ASP A 198 2.54 -15.35 -9.54
C ASP A 198 1.13 -15.69 -9.03
N ALA A 199 0.75 -15.24 -7.83
CA ALA A 199 -0.57 -15.48 -7.28
C ALA A 199 -1.63 -14.55 -7.89
N GLU A 200 -2.86 -15.04 -8.07
CA GLU A 200 -4.00 -14.15 -8.27
C GLU A 200 -4.25 -13.37 -6.97
N MET A 201 -3.86 -12.10 -6.96
CA MET A 201 -4.09 -11.18 -5.86
C MET A 201 -5.59 -10.92 -5.75
N ASP A 202 -6.19 -11.38 -4.65
CA ASP A 202 -7.56 -11.07 -4.28
C ASP A 202 -7.56 -10.39 -2.91
N GLU A 203 -7.25 -9.09 -2.93
CA GLU A 203 -7.30 -8.18 -1.77
C GLU A 203 -8.68 -8.09 -1.13
N SER A 204 -9.69 -8.66 -1.78
CA SER A 204 -11.03 -8.70 -1.21
C SER A 204 -11.22 -9.79 -0.18
N LYS A 205 -10.32 -10.76 0.00
CA LYS A 205 -10.52 -11.95 0.86
C LYS A 205 -10.79 -11.66 2.35
N PRO A 206 -9.92 -10.96 3.11
CA PRO A 206 -10.22 -10.62 4.51
C PRO A 206 -11.51 -9.79 4.61
N TYR A 207 -11.73 -8.89 3.66
CA TYR A 207 -12.91 -8.04 3.60
C TYR A 207 -14.18 -8.77 3.15
N ALA A 208 -14.05 -9.86 2.41
CA ALA A 208 -15.12 -10.75 2.01
C ALA A 208 -15.57 -11.57 3.22
N ALA A 209 -14.62 -12.06 4.03
CA ALA A 209 -14.95 -12.73 5.30
C ALA A 209 -15.76 -11.82 6.24
N VAL A 210 -15.44 -10.53 6.29
CA VAL A 210 -16.27 -9.54 7.03
C VAL A 210 -17.66 -9.38 6.40
N LYS A 211 -17.75 -9.26 5.07
CA LYS A 211 -19.04 -9.13 4.36
C LYS A 211 -19.93 -10.36 4.49
N GLU A 212 -19.33 -11.53 4.62
CA GLU A 212 -20.00 -12.82 4.82
C GLU A 212 -20.36 -13.08 6.30
N GLY A 213 -19.92 -12.20 7.21
CA GLY A 213 -20.16 -12.34 8.65
C GLY A 213 -19.35 -13.46 9.31
N LEU A 214 -18.26 -13.90 8.67
CA LEU A 214 -17.33 -14.89 9.20
C LEU A 214 -16.32 -14.29 10.19
N VAL A 215 -16.01 -13.00 10.01
CA VAL A 215 -15.06 -12.25 10.85
C VAL A 215 -15.70 -10.92 11.24
N GLU A 216 -15.59 -10.55 12.51
CA GLU A 216 -16.07 -9.25 12.97
C GLU A 216 -15.15 -8.13 12.44
N PRO A 217 -15.70 -6.97 12.03
CA PRO A 217 -14.91 -5.81 11.60
C PRO A 217 -13.77 -5.42 12.55
N GLU A 218 -14.02 -5.53 13.86
CA GLU A 218 -13.05 -5.16 14.88
C GLU A 218 -11.87 -6.14 14.94
N THR A 219 -12.09 -7.41 14.58
CA THR A 219 -11.00 -8.40 14.48
C THR A 219 -10.02 -8.01 13.38
N ILE A 220 -10.50 -7.53 12.23
CA ILE A 220 -9.64 -7.04 11.14
C ILE A 220 -8.88 -5.79 11.57
N ARG A 221 -9.53 -4.83 12.22
CA ARG A 221 -8.86 -3.62 12.72
C ARG A 221 -7.77 -3.94 13.74
N ARG A 222 -8.00 -4.95 14.58
CA ARG A 222 -7.03 -5.42 15.55
C ARG A 222 -5.84 -6.10 14.86
N ALA A 223 -6.08 -6.96 13.88
CA ALA A 223 -5.01 -7.57 13.08
C ALA A 223 -4.17 -6.51 12.33
N TYR A 224 -4.81 -5.50 11.74
CA TYR A 224 -4.13 -4.36 11.12
C TYR A 224 -3.25 -3.61 12.12
N ARG A 225 -3.77 -3.30 13.31
CA ARG A 225 -3.00 -2.60 14.36
C ARG A 225 -1.83 -3.45 14.86
N GLU A 226 -2.04 -4.72 15.17
CA GLU A 226 -0.98 -5.63 15.62
C GLU A 226 0.12 -5.78 14.56
N SER A 227 -0.26 -5.85 13.28
CA SER A 227 0.68 -5.85 12.15
C SER A 227 1.52 -4.58 12.10
N LEU A 228 0.90 -3.41 12.35
CA LEU A 228 1.62 -2.14 12.44
C LEU A 228 2.54 -2.09 13.66
N GLU A 229 2.09 -2.53 14.83
CA GLU A 229 2.89 -2.57 16.06
C GLU A 229 4.16 -3.41 15.85
N LEU A 230 4.04 -4.61 15.27
CA LEU A 230 5.17 -5.47 14.93
C LEU A 230 6.11 -4.83 13.88
N ALA A 231 5.57 -4.11 12.89
CA ALA A 231 6.40 -3.38 11.95
C ALA A 231 7.17 -2.25 12.62
N MET A 232 6.50 -1.51 13.52
CA MET A 232 7.08 -0.36 14.22
C MET A 232 8.22 -0.77 15.16
N GLU A 233 8.14 -1.93 15.82
CA GLU A 233 9.28 -2.47 16.60
C GLU A 233 10.55 -2.55 15.73
N HIS A 234 10.43 -3.01 14.49
CA HIS A 234 11.56 -3.12 13.57
C HIS A 234 11.93 -1.80 12.87
N VAL A 235 10.97 -0.88 12.69
CA VAL A 235 11.26 0.49 12.23
C VAL A 235 12.08 1.23 13.28
N GLU A 236 11.72 1.14 14.56
CA GLU A 236 12.45 1.76 15.67
C GLU A 236 13.90 1.25 15.72
N GLU A 237 14.09 -0.08 15.68
CA GLU A 237 15.43 -0.68 15.58
C GLU A 237 16.20 -0.22 14.33
N LEU A 238 15.52 -0.03 13.20
CA LEU A 238 16.14 0.41 11.96
C LEU A 238 16.60 1.87 12.05
N VAL A 239 15.74 2.78 12.52
CA VAL A 239 16.07 4.21 12.59
C VAL A 239 17.15 4.50 13.62
N GLU A 240 17.25 3.72 14.69
CA GLU A 240 18.36 3.80 15.66
C GLU A 240 19.71 3.39 15.06
N ALA A 241 19.70 2.49 14.07
CA ALA A 241 20.90 1.96 13.44
C ALA A 241 21.36 2.74 12.19
N LEU A 242 20.48 3.57 11.61
CA LEU A 242 20.77 4.34 10.41
C LEU A 242 21.30 5.74 10.73
N ASP A 243 22.43 6.09 10.14
CA ASP A 243 22.90 7.49 10.11
C ASP A 243 22.06 8.34 9.15
N GLY A 244 21.92 9.62 9.46
CA GLY A 244 21.27 10.61 8.59
C GLY A 244 19.85 10.98 9.00
N LYS A 245 19.30 11.96 8.28
CA LYS A 245 17.91 12.38 8.46
C LYS A 245 16.97 11.28 7.97
N THR A 246 16.29 10.62 8.90
CA THR A 246 15.35 9.53 8.60
C THR A 246 13.91 10.00 8.72
N VAL A 247 13.09 9.62 7.75
CA VAL A 247 11.65 9.86 7.72
C VAL A 247 10.90 8.54 7.65
N VAL A 248 9.83 8.41 8.43
CA VAL A 248 8.85 7.32 8.32
C VAL A 248 7.53 7.88 7.78
N THR A 249 7.03 7.26 6.71
CA THR A 249 5.82 7.68 5.98
C THR A 249 5.04 6.47 5.48
N ALA A 250 3.92 6.72 4.81
CA ALA A 250 3.17 5.71 4.07
C ALA A 250 3.01 6.11 2.60
N ASP A 251 2.79 5.12 1.73
CA ASP A 251 2.45 5.34 0.32
C ASP A 251 0.99 5.77 0.16
N HIS A 252 0.11 5.15 0.93
CA HIS A 252 -1.30 5.48 1.11
C HIS A 252 -1.79 4.94 2.48
N GLY A 253 -3.08 5.10 2.77
CA GLY A 253 -3.73 4.48 3.93
C GLY A 253 -4.70 3.36 3.54
N ASP A 254 -5.56 2.94 4.47
CA ASP A 254 -6.50 1.83 4.25
C ASP A 254 -7.91 2.12 4.80
N LEU A 255 -8.93 1.60 4.12
CA LEU A 255 -10.30 1.61 4.66
C LEU A 255 -10.49 0.39 5.54
N LEU A 256 -10.88 0.62 6.80
CA LEU A 256 -11.07 -0.40 7.82
C LEU A 256 -12.53 -0.42 8.28
N GLY A 257 -13.43 -0.27 7.33
CA GLY A 257 -14.87 -0.40 7.52
C GLY A 257 -15.64 0.92 7.63
N GLU A 258 -15.09 2.02 7.11
CA GLU A 258 -15.72 3.34 7.09
C GLU A 258 -17.09 3.32 6.41
N ARG A 259 -18.00 4.14 6.94
CA ARG A 259 -19.36 4.36 6.42
C ARG A 259 -19.48 5.80 5.95
N ASP A 260 -20.08 6.04 4.78
CA ASP A 260 -20.35 7.41 4.24
C ASP A 260 -21.46 8.15 5.05
N GLY A 261 -22.14 7.43 5.94
CA GLY A 261 -23.03 7.91 7.00
C GLY A 261 -24.32 8.60 6.53
N ARG A 262 -24.72 8.46 5.27
CA ARG A 262 -25.74 9.35 4.65
C ARG A 262 -26.89 8.62 3.96
N VAL A 263 -26.85 7.30 3.80
CA VAL A 263 -27.93 6.51 3.19
C VAL A 263 -28.28 5.30 4.06
N VAL A 264 -29.58 5.11 4.32
CA VAL A 264 -30.10 3.92 4.99
C VAL A 264 -29.74 2.68 4.18
N GLY A 265 -29.04 1.72 4.79
CA GLY A 265 -28.48 0.54 4.11
C GLY A 265 -27.03 0.70 3.63
N GLU A 266 -26.30 1.73 4.09
CA GLU A 266 -24.87 1.85 3.77
C GLU A 266 -24.01 0.77 4.42
N PHE A 267 -23.17 0.16 3.58
CA PHE A 267 -22.19 -0.85 3.93
C PHE A 267 -20.82 -0.19 4.18
N SER A 268 -20.02 -0.83 5.02
CA SER A 268 -18.62 -0.50 5.29
C SER A 268 -17.75 -0.73 4.05
N GLU A 269 -16.95 0.26 3.65
CA GLU A 269 -15.88 0.06 2.66
C GLU A 269 -14.59 -0.42 3.33
N TRP A 270 -13.83 -1.20 2.58
CA TRP A 270 -12.63 -1.87 3.05
C TRP A 270 -11.58 -1.90 1.95
N GLY A 271 -10.30 -1.88 2.32
CA GLY A 271 -9.20 -1.84 1.37
C GLY A 271 -8.97 -0.43 0.81
N HIS A 272 -8.19 -0.36 -0.26
CA HIS A 272 -7.80 0.89 -0.90
C HIS A 272 -8.27 0.92 -2.37
N PRO A 273 -9.57 1.12 -2.62
CA PRO A 273 -10.05 1.20 -4.00
C PRO A 273 -9.35 2.31 -4.78
N GLU A 274 -8.78 2.00 -5.94
CA GLU A 274 -8.15 2.98 -6.83
C GLU A 274 -9.01 4.24 -7.05
N ASN A 275 -8.35 5.39 -7.22
CA ASN A 275 -8.99 6.69 -7.47
C ASN A 275 -10.04 7.06 -6.40
N THR A 276 -9.77 6.74 -5.14
CA THR A 276 -10.70 6.98 -4.03
C THR A 276 -10.10 7.96 -3.03
N PRO A 277 -10.21 9.26 -3.31
CA PRO A 277 -9.45 10.22 -2.55
C PRO A 277 -10.16 10.63 -1.23
N VAL A 278 -10.20 9.74 -0.24
CA VAL A 278 -10.71 10.01 1.13
C VAL A 278 -9.60 10.07 2.17
N ASP A 279 -9.84 10.78 3.28
CA ASP A 279 -8.82 11.02 4.32
C ASP A 279 -8.15 9.74 4.83
N PRO A 280 -8.86 8.64 5.15
CA PRO A 280 -8.21 7.41 5.60
C PRO A 280 -7.27 6.77 4.58
N LEU A 281 -7.41 7.09 3.28
CA LEU A 281 -6.57 6.53 2.21
C LEU A 281 -5.39 7.42 1.84
N VAL A 282 -5.38 8.71 2.20
CA VAL A 282 -4.28 9.59 1.77
C VAL A 282 -3.68 10.43 2.86
N LYS A 283 -4.35 10.53 3.99
CA LYS A 283 -3.77 11.21 5.13
C LYS A 283 -2.78 10.22 5.71
N VAL A 284 -1.53 10.41 5.34
CA VAL A 284 -0.41 9.53 5.67
C VAL A 284 0.47 10.20 6.73
N PRO A 285 1.16 9.42 7.58
CA PRO A 285 2.18 9.95 8.48
C PRO A 285 3.33 10.55 7.70
N TRP A 286 3.91 11.60 8.25
CA TRP A 286 5.23 12.10 7.91
C TRP A 286 5.95 12.37 9.23
N ALA A 287 6.75 11.39 9.67
CA ALA A 287 7.44 11.44 10.94
C ALA A 287 8.94 11.63 10.70
N VAL A 288 9.47 12.76 11.15
CA VAL A 288 10.92 13.01 11.13
C VAL A 288 11.52 12.52 12.44
N VAL A 289 12.41 11.53 12.36
CA VAL A 289 13.12 10.99 13.52
C VAL A 289 14.23 11.96 13.95
N PRO A 290 14.49 12.16 15.25
CA PRO A 290 15.63 12.94 15.70
C PRO A 290 16.95 12.42 15.11
N TYR A 291 17.78 13.33 14.61
CA TYR A 291 19.08 13.01 14.00
C TYR A 291 20.12 14.08 14.37
N ASP A 292 21.38 13.65 14.53
CA ASP A 292 22.49 14.55 14.85
C ASP A 292 23.31 14.93 13.60
N GLU A 293 23.41 14.03 12.64
CA GLU A 293 24.25 14.17 11.45
C GLU A 293 23.49 13.83 10.17
N ARG A 294 23.99 14.35 9.03
CA ARG A 294 23.46 14.06 7.68
C ARG A 294 24.42 13.14 6.95
N LYS A 295 23.90 12.29 6.07
CA LYS A 295 24.76 11.50 5.17
C LYS A 295 25.47 12.40 4.16
N ASP A 296 26.69 12.03 3.80
CA ASP A 296 27.38 12.56 2.61
C ASP A 296 26.87 11.83 1.36
N ILE A 297 25.77 12.34 0.80
CA ILE A 297 25.10 11.77 -0.39
C ILE A 297 25.90 12.09 -1.65
N ARG A 298 26.16 11.05 -2.46
CA ARG A 298 26.93 11.16 -3.70
C ARG A 298 26.19 10.52 -4.86
N ALA A 299 26.02 11.26 -5.95
CA ALA A 299 25.59 10.74 -7.24
C ALA A 299 26.53 9.62 -7.73
N GLY A 300 25.99 8.64 -8.44
CA GLY A 300 26.71 7.47 -8.95
C GLY A 300 26.22 7.02 -10.32
N SER A 301 26.42 5.75 -10.62
CA SER A 301 25.87 5.13 -11.84
C SER A 301 24.61 4.35 -11.50
N LEU A 302 23.59 4.47 -12.35
CA LEU A 302 22.42 3.61 -12.31
C LEU A 302 22.80 2.16 -12.63
N ARG A 303 22.23 1.20 -11.91
CA ARG A 303 22.25 -0.21 -12.32
C ARG A 303 21.03 -0.46 -13.20
N ASP A 304 21.19 -1.26 -14.25
CA ASP A 304 20.07 -1.74 -15.05
C ASP A 304 19.27 -2.77 -14.23
N THR A 305 18.34 -2.27 -13.42
CA THR A 305 17.56 -3.07 -12.45
C THR A 305 16.18 -3.45 -12.97
N ASN A 306 15.81 -3.05 -14.20
CA ASN A 306 14.58 -3.46 -14.87
C ASN A 306 14.67 -4.93 -15.32
N GLN A 307 14.60 -5.84 -14.35
CA GLN A 307 14.61 -7.30 -14.57
C GLN A 307 13.21 -7.88 -14.87
N THR A 308 12.17 -7.05 -15.01
CA THR A 308 10.79 -7.53 -15.21
C THR A 308 10.02 -6.78 -16.29
N ASP A 309 10.66 -6.34 -17.39
CA ASP A 309 9.90 -6.15 -18.63
C ASP A 309 9.70 -7.52 -19.30
N PRO A 310 8.51 -8.15 -19.24
CA PRO A 310 8.26 -9.41 -19.94
C PRO A 310 8.40 -9.27 -21.46
N ASN A 311 8.43 -8.04 -21.98
CA ASN A 311 8.73 -7.78 -23.39
C ASN A 311 10.22 -7.62 -23.67
N ARG A 312 11.11 -7.45 -22.69
CA ARG A 312 12.54 -7.24 -22.96
C ARG A 312 13.20 -8.49 -23.53
N GLU A 313 12.92 -9.68 -22.99
CA GLU A 313 13.34 -10.94 -23.62
C GLU A 313 12.77 -11.07 -25.04
N GLN A 314 11.56 -10.56 -25.27
CA GLN A 314 10.89 -10.59 -26.56
C GLN A 314 11.44 -9.55 -27.55
N LEU A 315 11.85 -8.37 -27.08
CA LEU A 315 12.42 -7.26 -27.84
C LEU A 315 13.90 -7.52 -28.19
N GLU A 316 14.67 -8.08 -27.26
CA GLU A 316 16.03 -8.56 -27.49
C GLU A 316 16.03 -9.75 -28.47
N ALA A 317 15.06 -10.67 -28.37
CA ALA A 317 14.87 -11.74 -29.35
C ALA A 317 14.46 -11.22 -30.75
N LEU A 318 13.91 -10.01 -30.84
CA LEU A 318 13.57 -9.30 -32.08
C LEU A 318 14.67 -8.34 -32.55
N GLY A 319 15.78 -8.21 -31.81
CA GLY A 319 16.95 -7.42 -32.19
C GLY A 319 16.83 -5.91 -31.93
N TYR A 320 15.94 -5.51 -31.04
CA TYR A 320 15.88 -4.14 -30.53
C TYR A 320 16.67 -4.07 -29.21
N THR A 321 17.72 -3.25 -29.17
CA THR A 321 18.51 -2.88 -27.99
C THR A 321 18.26 -1.44 -27.60
#